data_AF-A0A2K0VWM7-F1
#
_entry.id   AF-A0A2K0VWM7-F1
#
_cell.length_a   1.000
_cell.length_b   1.000
_cell.length_c   1.000
_cell.angle_alpha   90.00
_cell.angle_beta   90.00
_cell.angle_gamma   90.00
#
_symmetry.space_group_name_H-M   'P 1'
#
loop_
_entity.id
_entity.type
_entity.pdbx_description
1 polymer ?
#
loop_
_entity_poly.entity_id
_entity_poly.type
_entity_poly.pdbx_seq_one_letter_code
_entity_poly.pdbx_strand_id
1 'polypeptide(L)'
;MEDILIREGRQPDQPFYQTPLDFISRDETALNLAWQYYNELSRKILFSPFSRRVKKVPWDRNPGDIFLRMDFDLELVGVAFIFVFSAVFLGAWNFSFPSTVERDFWRVASVYMLAYGMFGALWMELCMWIFIPQYRLAEGLELSLVERDLDQRPHPVRNWHHRFQNWRRSRFSKIRGTGDSDGEGLTSRRPKKGIFAFLSRTYNISQGRDPHLGVQVGFLIVTSFLCASYCVFRLFIFVEDFIGLRALPSSAYQTVEWAEFIPHI
;
A
#
# COMPACT_ATOMS: atom_id res chain seq x y z
N MET A 1 -22.60 -14.96 25.53
CA MET A 1 -21.50 -14.22 24.87
C MET A 1 -20.16 -14.84 25.26
N GLU A 2 -19.95 -15.16 26.53
CA GLU A 2 -18.75 -15.87 27.04
C GLU A 2 -18.47 -17.21 26.32
N ASP A 3 -19.49 -18.03 26.04
CA ASP A 3 -19.29 -19.29 25.31
C ASP A 3 -18.80 -19.12 23.86
N ILE A 4 -19.19 -18.03 23.19
CA ILE A 4 -18.71 -17.70 21.83
C ILE A 4 -17.26 -17.21 21.91
N LEU A 5 -16.93 -16.41 22.93
CA LEU A 5 -15.58 -15.89 23.14
C LEU A 5 -14.58 -17.03 23.40
N ILE A 6 -14.97 -18.03 24.20
CA ILE A 6 -14.14 -19.19 24.51
C ILE A 6 -14.01 -20.13 23.30
N ARG A 7 -15.09 -20.35 22.54
CA ARG A 7 -15.12 -21.27 21.39
C ARG A 7 -14.31 -20.77 20.19
N GLU A 8 -14.27 -19.45 19.98
CA GLU A 8 -13.53 -18.80 18.89
C GLU A 8 -12.09 -18.42 19.30
N GLY A 9 -11.62 -18.88 20.47
CA GLY A 9 -10.21 -18.81 20.87
C GLY A 9 -9.74 -17.49 21.49
N ARG A 10 -10.66 -16.61 21.93
CA ARG A 10 -10.27 -15.41 22.68
C ARG A 10 -9.93 -15.78 24.12
N GLN A 11 -8.70 -15.50 24.55
CA GLN A 11 -8.37 -15.61 25.97
C GLN A 11 -9.11 -14.50 26.76
N PRO A 12 -9.76 -14.80 27.90
CA PRO A 12 -10.60 -13.85 28.64
C PRO A 12 -9.87 -12.58 29.11
N ASP A 13 -8.55 -12.62 29.16
CA ASP A 13 -7.62 -11.60 29.61
C ASP A 13 -7.11 -10.68 28.49
N GLN A 14 -7.38 -10.97 27.21
CA GLN A 14 -6.92 -10.12 26.11
C GLN A 14 -7.75 -8.82 25.99
N PRO A 15 -7.10 -7.64 26.09
CA PRO A 15 -7.76 -6.35 25.94
C PRO A 15 -8.30 -6.19 24.51
N PHE A 16 -9.48 -5.59 24.37
CA PHE A 16 -9.95 -5.10 23.07
C PHE A 16 -9.46 -3.66 22.85
N TYR A 17 -9.24 -3.28 21.59
CA TYR A 17 -8.73 -1.95 21.26
C TYR A 17 -9.79 -1.09 20.57
N GLN A 18 -10.44 -1.63 19.54
CA GLN A 18 -11.42 -0.92 18.71
C GLN A 18 -12.84 -1.37 19.04
N THR A 19 -13.07 -2.67 18.95
CA THR A 19 -14.37 -3.31 19.13
C THR A 19 -14.24 -4.55 20.02
N PRO A 20 -15.29 -4.96 20.73
CA PRO A 20 -15.27 -6.22 21.47
C PRO A 20 -15.05 -7.44 20.58
N LEU A 21 -15.26 -7.33 19.26
CA LEU A 21 -15.13 -8.40 18.25
C LEU A 21 -13.81 -8.34 17.47
N ASP A 22 -12.82 -7.60 17.98
CA ASP A 22 -11.49 -7.47 17.39
C ASP A 22 -10.80 -8.84 17.15
N PHE A 23 -11.15 -9.87 17.91
CA PHE A 23 -10.59 -11.22 17.74
C PHE A 23 -11.17 -11.99 16.53
N ILE A 24 -12.26 -11.51 15.92
CA ILE A 24 -12.90 -12.15 14.75
C ILE A 24 -12.59 -11.37 13.47
N SER A 25 -12.74 -10.04 13.51
CA SER A 25 -12.70 -9.20 12.32
C SER A 25 -11.77 -8.01 12.51
N ARG A 26 -10.56 -8.12 11.96
CA ARG A 26 -9.60 -7.01 11.86
C ARG A 26 -8.96 -7.02 10.48
N ASP A 27 -8.96 -5.87 9.81
CA ASP A 27 -8.34 -5.70 8.50
C ASP A 27 -7.02 -4.93 8.65
N GLU A 28 -5.91 -5.63 8.77
CA GLU A 28 -4.58 -5.02 8.96
C GLU A 28 -3.74 -5.15 7.70
N THR A 29 -4.35 -4.85 6.55
CA THR A 29 -3.63 -4.83 5.28
C THR A 29 -2.58 -3.71 5.25
N ALA A 30 -1.51 -3.88 4.47
CA ALA A 30 -0.46 -2.86 4.33
C ALA A 30 -1.05 -1.50 3.93
N LEU A 31 -2.01 -1.49 3.00
CA LEU A 31 -2.74 -0.30 2.59
C LEU A 31 -3.53 0.31 3.75
N ASN A 32 -4.28 -0.50 4.51
CA ASN A 32 -5.07 0.00 5.64
C ASN A 32 -4.18 0.53 6.77
N LEU A 33 -3.05 -0.12 7.05
CA LEU A 33 -2.06 0.35 8.03
C LEU A 33 -1.48 1.70 7.63
N ALA A 34 -1.08 1.88 6.36
CA ALA A 34 -0.65 3.17 5.84
C ALA A 34 -1.75 4.23 5.98
N TRP A 35 -2.96 3.90 5.54
CA TRP A 35 -4.10 4.80 5.52
C TRP A 35 -4.52 5.27 6.91
N GLN A 36 -4.67 4.34 7.87
CA GLN A 36 -4.97 4.68 9.26
C GLN A 36 -3.88 5.55 9.88
N TYR A 37 -2.61 5.25 9.60
CA TYR A 37 -1.50 6.07 10.07
C TYR A 37 -1.58 7.51 9.54
N TYR A 38 -1.81 7.68 8.23
CA TYR A 38 -1.92 9.01 7.63
C TYR A 38 -3.16 9.77 8.12
N ASN A 39 -4.30 9.09 8.33
CA ASN A 39 -5.48 9.71 8.90
C ASN A 39 -5.25 10.17 10.34
N GLU A 40 -4.59 9.36 11.18
CA GLU A 40 -4.24 9.78 12.53
C GLU A 40 -3.21 10.91 12.54
N LEU A 41 -2.23 10.88 11.63
CA LEU A 41 -1.26 11.96 11.47
C LEU A 41 -1.95 13.27 11.03
N SER A 42 -2.84 13.21 10.05
CA SER A 42 -3.57 14.38 9.55
C SER A 42 -4.47 14.98 10.65
N ARG A 43 -5.15 14.12 11.43
CA ARG A 43 -5.95 14.52 12.59
C ARG A 43 -5.12 15.26 13.63
N LYS A 44 -3.86 14.85 13.85
CA LYS A 44 -2.92 15.56 14.74
C LYS A 44 -2.47 16.91 14.17
N ILE A 45 -2.41 17.04 12.85
CA ILE A 45 -2.06 18.28 12.13
C ILE A 45 -3.31 19.18 11.96
N LEU A 46 -4.42 18.89 12.64
CA LEU A 46 -5.71 19.63 12.58
C LEU A 46 -6.40 19.62 11.20
N PHE A 47 -6.01 18.72 10.30
CA PHE A 47 -6.60 18.57 8.98
C PHE A 47 -7.23 17.17 8.82
N SER A 48 -8.56 17.08 8.73
CA SER A 48 -9.28 15.79 8.65
C SER A 48 -10.22 15.73 7.44
N PRO A 49 -9.68 15.53 6.22
CA PRO A 49 -10.47 15.64 4.99
C PRO A 49 -11.37 14.43 4.69
N PHE A 50 -11.04 13.22 5.14
CA PHE A 50 -11.65 12.00 4.56
C PHE A 50 -12.78 11.35 5.38
N SER A 51 -12.70 11.36 6.72
CA SER A 51 -13.72 10.71 7.56
C SER A 51 -13.81 11.35 8.94
N ARG A 52 -15.03 11.38 9.49
CA ARG A 52 -15.29 11.83 10.87
C ARG A 52 -14.57 10.90 11.85
N ARG A 53 -13.91 11.46 12.85
CA ARG A 53 -13.25 10.63 13.88
C ARG A 53 -14.26 9.90 14.76
N VAL A 54 -14.04 8.59 15.00
CA VAL A 54 -14.76 7.84 16.04
C VAL A 54 -14.19 8.23 17.40
N LYS A 55 -15.04 8.75 18.29
CA LYS A 55 -14.61 9.31 19.60
C LYS A 55 -14.85 8.36 20.77
N LYS A 56 -15.74 7.38 20.61
CA LYS A 56 -16.12 6.43 21.67
C LYS A 56 -15.40 5.10 21.50
N VAL A 57 -15.03 4.50 22.63
CA VAL A 57 -14.53 3.12 22.74
C VAL A 57 -15.43 2.38 23.73
N PRO A 58 -16.03 1.23 23.38
CA PRO A 58 -16.02 0.59 22.05
C PRO A 58 -16.68 1.46 20.98
N TRP A 59 -16.36 1.21 19.71
CA TRP A 59 -16.90 1.98 18.59
C TRP A 59 -18.43 1.94 18.56
N ASP A 60 -19.05 3.11 18.35
CA ASP A 60 -20.50 3.27 18.23
C ASP A 60 -20.99 3.19 16.78
N ARG A 61 -20.08 3.11 15.81
CA ARG A 61 -20.36 2.99 14.38
C ARG A 61 -19.22 2.30 13.63
N ASN A 62 -19.53 1.76 12.46
CA ASN A 62 -18.50 1.28 11.54
C ASN A 62 -17.77 2.48 10.88
N PRO A 63 -16.43 2.58 10.96
CA PRO A 63 -15.70 3.64 10.26
C PRO A 63 -15.76 3.43 8.75
N GLY A 64 -15.98 4.51 8.00
CA GLY A 64 -15.98 4.49 6.53
C GLY A 64 -14.57 4.60 5.93
N ASP A 65 -13.55 4.71 6.76
CA ASP A 65 -12.14 4.89 6.40
C ASP A 65 -11.31 3.61 6.61
N ILE A 66 -11.94 2.43 6.63
CA ILE A 66 -11.25 1.14 6.67
C ILE A 66 -11.12 0.62 5.24
N PHE A 67 -9.89 0.37 4.80
CA PHE A 67 -9.66 -0.40 3.57
C PHE A 67 -9.83 -1.89 3.86
N LEU A 68 -10.85 -2.47 3.25
CA LEU A 68 -11.10 -3.90 3.29
C LEU A 68 -10.00 -4.66 2.57
N ARG A 69 -9.78 -5.91 3.00
CA ARG A 69 -8.91 -6.83 2.31
C ARG A 69 -9.47 -7.20 0.94
N MET A 70 -8.62 -7.10 -0.08
CA MET A 70 -8.87 -7.67 -1.41
C MET A 70 -8.09 -8.96 -1.57
N ASP A 71 -8.68 -9.95 -2.24
CA ASP A 71 -7.93 -11.13 -2.69
C ASP A 71 -7.02 -10.76 -3.87
N PHE A 72 -5.95 -11.53 -4.07
CA PHE A 72 -4.94 -11.27 -5.09
C PHE A 72 -5.54 -11.13 -6.50
N ASP A 73 -6.55 -11.94 -6.84
CA ASP A 73 -7.20 -11.86 -8.14
C ASP A 73 -7.94 -10.52 -8.35
N LEU A 74 -8.55 -9.98 -7.29
CA LEU A 74 -9.19 -8.67 -7.33
C LEU A 74 -8.15 -7.55 -7.38
N GLU A 75 -7.01 -7.70 -6.69
CA GLU A 75 -5.89 -6.78 -6.78
C GLU A 75 -5.34 -6.70 -8.21
N LEU A 76 -5.21 -7.84 -8.91
CA LEU A 76 -4.80 -7.88 -10.32
C LEU A 76 -5.77 -7.15 -11.24
N VAL A 77 -7.08 -7.30 -11.01
CA VAL A 77 -8.10 -6.54 -11.74
C VAL A 77 -7.92 -5.04 -11.48
N GLY A 78 -7.73 -4.64 -10.22
CA GLY A 78 -7.45 -3.24 -9.86
C GLY A 78 -6.20 -2.68 -10.54
N VAL A 79 -5.11 -3.46 -10.58
CA VAL A 79 -3.88 -3.11 -11.29
C VAL A 79 -4.17 -2.93 -12.78
N ALA A 80 -4.90 -3.84 -13.42
CA ALA A 80 -5.27 -3.72 -14.82
C ALA A 80 -6.06 -2.43 -15.12
N PHE A 81 -7.03 -2.08 -14.27
CA PHE A 81 -7.76 -0.81 -14.38
C PHE A 81 -6.84 0.40 -14.23
N ILE A 82 -5.93 0.39 -13.26
CA ILE A 82 -4.94 1.47 -13.08
C ILE A 82 -4.05 1.61 -14.32
N PHE A 83 -3.62 0.49 -14.91
CA PHE A 83 -2.82 0.49 -16.12
C PHE A 83 -3.55 1.10 -17.31
N VAL A 84 -4.81 0.70 -17.53
CA VAL A 84 -5.64 1.27 -18.60
C VAL A 84 -5.82 2.76 -18.39
N PHE A 85 -6.11 3.19 -17.16
CA PHE A 85 -6.21 4.60 -16.81
C PHE A 85 -4.88 5.35 -17.06
N SER A 86 -3.75 4.82 -16.61
CA SER A 86 -2.44 5.43 -16.80
C SER A 86 -2.00 5.47 -18.27
N ALA A 87 -2.44 4.51 -19.09
CA ALA A 87 -2.14 4.49 -20.52
C ALA A 87 -2.78 5.66 -21.27
N VAL A 88 -3.87 6.25 -20.76
CA VAL A 88 -4.51 7.43 -21.39
C VAL A 88 -3.55 8.61 -21.49
N PHE A 89 -2.65 8.80 -20.52
CA PHE A 89 -1.67 9.91 -20.55
C PHE A 89 -0.66 9.77 -21.70
N LEU A 90 -0.40 8.55 -22.17
CA LEU A 90 0.42 8.30 -23.35
C LEU A 90 -0.26 8.72 -24.65
N GLY A 91 -1.58 8.98 -24.65
CA GLY A 91 -2.31 9.42 -25.83
C GLY A 91 -1.79 10.74 -26.42
N ALA A 92 -1.33 11.66 -25.58
CA ALA A 92 -0.78 12.95 -26.01
C ALA A 92 0.73 12.92 -26.33
N TRP A 93 1.32 11.74 -26.58
CA TRP A 93 2.77 11.58 -26.80
C TRP A 93 3.35 12.43 -27.94
N ASN A 94 2.54 12.63 -28.99
CA ASN A 94 2.89 13.36 -30.21
C ASN A 94 2.22 14.74 -30.32
N PHE A 95 1.63 15.24 -29.24
CA PHE A 95 1.02 16.57 -29.27
C PHE A 95 2.08 17.67 -29.38
N SER A 96 1.71 18.77 -30.04
CA SER A 96 2.56 19.95 -30.18
C SER A 96 2.49 20.78 -28.90
N PHE A 97 3.55 20.76 -28.12
CA PHE A 97 3.70 21.61 -26.93
C PHE A 97 4.38 22.94 -27.31
N PRO A 98 4.04 24.05 -26.63
CA PRO A 98 4.67 25.35 -26.85
C PRO A 98 6.20 25.33 -26.66
N SER A 99 6.69 24.55 -25.69
CA SER A 99 8.12 24.36 -25.43
C SER A 99 8.58 22.90 -25.52
N THR A 100 9.87 22.70 -25.81
CA THR A 100 10.50 21.37 -25.79
C THR A 100 10.58 20.78 -24.38
N VAL A 101 10.71 21.64 -23.36
CA VAL A 101 10.79 21.23 -21.95
C VAL A 101 9.45 20.66 -21.49
N GLU A 102 8.32 21.34 -21.78
CA GLU A 102 6.98 20.86 -21.43
C GLU A 102 6.69 19.49 -22.06
N ARG A 103 7.05 19.31 -23.34
CA ARG A 103 6.92 18.02 -24.03
C ARG A 103 7.69 16.92 -23.34
N ASP A 104 8.96 17.17 -23.01
CA ASP A 104 9.81 16.15 -22.41
C ASP A 104 9.35 15.83 -20.98
N PHE A 105 8.90 16.83 -20.22
CA PHE A 105 8.26 16.64 -18.92
C PHE A 105 6.95 15.85 -19.02
N TRP A 106 6.10 16.11 -20.01
CA TRP A 106 4.88 15.34 -20.25
C TRP A 106 5.18 13.85 -20.47
N ARG A 107 6.19 13.56 -21.29
CA ARG A 107 6.61 12.17 -21.56
C ARG A 107 7.12 11.49 -20.29
N VAL A 108 7.97 12.18 -19.52
CA VAL A 108 8.47 11.66 -18.24
C VAL A 108 7.31 11.44 -17.26
N ALA A 109 6.37 12.38 -17.14
CA ALA A 109 5.21 12.28 -16.27
C ALA A 109 4.30 11.11 -16.67
N SER A 110 4.04 10.95 -17.97
CA SER A 110 3.20 9.86 -18.48
C SER A 110 3.80 8.49 -18.23
N VAL A 111 5.11 8.33 -18.49
CA VAL A 111 5.85 7.09 -18.18
C VAL A 111 5.87 6.83 -16.67
N TYR A 112 6.09 7.89 -15.87
CA TYR A 112 6.06 7.77 -14.42
C TYR A 112 4.68 7.32 -13.92
N MET A 113 3.57 7.86 -14.42
CA MET A 113 2.21 7.48 -14.02
C MET A 113 1.90 6.01 -14.33
N LEU A 114 2.41 5.50 -15.45
CA LEU A 114 2.33 4.09 -15.79
C LEU A 114 3.16 3.23 -14.82
N ALA A 115 4.39 3.65 -14.57
CA ALA A 115 5.31 2.94 -13.68
C ALA A 115 4.84 2.94 -12.22
N TYR A 116 4.21 4.04 -11.76
CA TYR A 116 3.69 4.19 -10.41
C TYR A 116 2.66 3.11 -10.06
N GLY A 117 1.76 2.76 -10.98
CA GLY A 117 0.78 1.69 -10.77
C GLY A 117 1.46 0.35 -10.46
N MET A 118 2.49 -0.01 -11.24
CA MET A 118 3.28 -1.23 -11.02
C MET A 118 4.06 -1.19 -9.71
N PHE A 119 4.86 -0.14 -9.52
CA PHE A 119 5.77 -0.05 -8.39
C PHE A 119 5.01 0.13 -7.08
N GLY A 120 3.89 0.85 -7.09
CA GLY A 120 3.01 1.02 -5.93
C GLY A 120 2.34 -0.29 -5.52
N ALA A 121 1.77 -1.04 -6.49
CA ALA A 121 1.16 -2.35 -6.23
C ALA A 121 2.19 -3.35 -5.70
N LEU A 122 3.33 -3.49 -6.39
CA LEU A 122 4.43 -4.35 -5.97
C LEU A 122 4.96 -3.97 -4.58
N TRP A 123 5.09 -2.67 -4.29
CA TRP A 123 5.53 -2.22 -2.98
C TRP A 123 4.55 -2.64 -1.87
N MET A 124 3.25 -2.42 -2.07
CA MET A 124 2.22 -2.81 -1.10
C MET A 124 2.17 -4.33 -0.91
N GLU A 125 2.27 -5.11 -1.98
CA GLU A 125 2.33 -6.58 -1.91
C GLU A 125 3.58 -7.06 -1.16
N LEU A 126 4.77 -6.52 -1.48
CA LEU A 126 6.01 -6.87 -0.78
C LEU A 126 5.91 -6.51 0.71
N CYS A 127 5.31 -5.37 1.03
CA CYS A 127 5.10 -4.96 2.41
C CYS A 127 4.15 -5.90 3.15
N MET A 128 3.03 -6.27 2.54
CA MET A 128 2.04 -7.15 3.15
C MET A 128 2.58 -8.57 3.35
N TRP A 129 3.24 -9.13 2.34
CA TRP A 129 3.59 -10.55 2.32
C TRP A 129 4.96 -10.88 2.90
N ILE A 130 5.87 -9.92 2.95
CA ILE A 130 7.27 -10.16 3.33
C ILE A 130 7.66 -9.28 4.51
N PHE A 131 7.59 -7.96 4.33
CA PHE A 131 8.19 -7.06 5.31
C PHE A 131 7.40 -7.06 6.63
N ILE A 132 6.12 -6.69 6.62
CA ILE A 132 5.34 -6.51 7.85
C ILE A 132 5.36 -7.77 8.74
N PRO A 133 5.08 -8.99 8.22
CA PRO A 133 5.12 -10.21 9.03
C PRO A 133 6.50 -10.49 9.61
N GLN A 134 7.57 -10.32 8.82
CA GLN A 134 8.94 -10.54 9.30
C GLN A 134 9.32 -9.56 10.41
N TYR A 135 8.87 -8.32 10.33
CA TYR A 135 9.18 -7.31 11.33
C TYR A 135 8.39 -7.53 12.63
N ARG A 136 7.11 -7.90 12.57
CA ARG A 136 6.34 -8.26 13.77
C ARG A 136 6.92 -9.46 14.49
N LEU A 137 7.20 -10.53 13.74
CA LEU A 137 7.86 -11.73 14.28
C LEU A 137 9.23 -11.39 14.88
N ALA A 138 9.96 -10.47 14.25
CA ALA A 138 11.21 -9.98 14.81
C ALA A 138 10.95 -9.26 16.14
N GLU A 139 9.98 -8.35 16.24
CA GLU A 139 9.67 -7.65 17.49
C GLU A 139 9.09 -8.55 18.60
N GLY A 140 8.82 -9.83 18.31
CA GLY A 140 8.20 -10.77 19.24
C GLY A 140 6.69 -10.55 19.38
N LEU A 141 6.09 -9.81 18.45
CA LEU A 141 4.66 -9.60 18.36
C LEU A 141 3.99 -10.78 17.67
N GLU A 142 2.78 -11.11 18.10
CA GLU A 142 1.97 -12.09 17.41
C GLU A 142 1.50 -11.57 16.03
N LEU A 143 1.45 -12.48 15.05
CA LEU A 143 0.88 -12.21 13.74
C LEU A 143 -0.60 -11.83 13.89
N SER A 144 -1.03 -10.84 13.11
CA SER A 144 -2.43 -10.46 13.06
C SER A 144 -3.32 -11.54 12.46
N LEU A 145 -4.63 -11.45 12.65
CA LEU A 145 -5.60 -12.39 12.06
C LEU A 145 -5.43 -12.47 10.53
N VAL A 146 -5.26 -11.31 9.87
CA VAL A 146 -5.03 -11.24 8.43
C VAL A 146 -3.73 -11.93 8.04
N GLU A 147 -2.65 -11.65 8.77
CA GLU A 147 -1.35 -12.25 8.49
C GLU A 147 -1.35 -13.76 8.71
N ARG A 148 -2.06 -14.26 9.72
CA ARG A 148 -2.23 -15.72 9.97
C ARG A 148 -3.00 -16.39 8.83
N ASP A 149 -4.09 -15.79 8.36
CA ASP A 149 -4.83 -16.34 7.21
C ASP A 149 -4.00 -16.28 5.92
N LEU A 150 -3.29 -15.18 5.67
CA LEU A 150 -2.37 -15.07 4.54
C LEU A 150 -1.22 -16.08 4.62
N ASP A 151 -0.76 -16.43 5.82
CA ASP A 151 0.30 -17.42 6.00
C ASP A 151 -0.11 -18.83 5.51
N GLN A 152 -1.41 -19.12 5.51
CA GLN A 152 -1.96 -20.39 5.02
C GLN A 152 -2.17 -20.39 3.49
N ARG A 153 -2.27 -19.22 2.86
CA ARG A 153 -2.54 -19.10 1.43
C ARG A 153 -1.27 -19.11 0.57
N PRO A 154 -1.26 -19.83 -0.57
CA PRO A 154 -0.15 -19.75 -1.52
C PRO A 154 -0.17 -18.40 -2.25
N HIS A 155 0.97 -17.70 -2.29
CA HIS A 155 1.10 -16.42 -2.99
C HIS A 155 2.37 -16.37 -3.85
N PRO A 156 2.31 -15.87 -5.09
CA PRO A 156 3.45 -15.86 -6.01
C PRO A 156 4.67 -15.13 -5.44
N VAL A 157 4.48 -13.94 -4.86
CA VAL A 157 5.57 -13.13 -4.29
C VAL A 157 6.25 -13.84 -3.12
N ARG A 158 5.47 -14.48 -2.25
CA ARG A 158 5.99 -15.20 -1.08
C ARG A 158 6.74 -16.46 -1.49
N ASN A 159 6.17 -17.23 -2.42
CA ASN A 159 6.81 -18.43 -2.98
C ASN A 159 8.13 -18.08 -3.67
N TRP A 160 8.12 -17.02 -4.49
CA TRP A 160 9.33 -16.50 -5.12
C TRP A 160 10.37 -16.10 -4.07
N HIS A 161 9.98 -15.36 -3.04
CA HIS A 161 10.88 -14.93 -1.98
C HIS A 161 11.49 -16.11 -1.21
N HIS A 162 10.70 -17.12 -0.84
CA HIS A 162 11.22 -18.35 -0.20
C HIS A 162 12.19 -19.11 -1.11
N ARG A 163 11.85 -19.28 -2.39
CA ARG A 163 12.75 -19.90 -3.38
C ARG A 163 14.06 -19.11 -3.52
N PHE A 164 13.97 -17.79 -3.58
CA PHE A 164 15.11 -16.90 -3.67
C PHE A 164 16.00 -17.00 -2.42
N GLN A 165 15.41 -17.02 -1.23
CA GLN A 165 16.16 -17.20 0.03
C GLN A 165 16.86 -18.55 0.09
N ASN A 166 16.17 -19.63 -0.28
CA ASN A 166 16.74 -20.97 -0.31
C ASN A 166 17.89 -21.09 -1.32
N TRP A 167 17.69 -20.53 -2.52
CA TRP A 167 18.75 -20.42 -3.53
C TRP A 167 19.94 -19.61 -3.03
N ARG A 168 19.72 -18.48 -2.35
CA ARG A 168 20.80 -17.67 -1.79
C ARG A 168 21.57 -18.44 -0.72
N ARG A 169 20.87 -19.14 0.19
CA ARG A 169 21.50 -19.96 1.24
C ARG A 169 22.30 -21.12 0.64
N SER A 170 21.79 -21.81 -0.38
CA SER A 170 22.51 -22.90 -1.05
C SER A 170 23.74 -22.40 -1.81
N ARG A 171 23.67 -21.22 -2.42
CA ARG A 171 24.84 -20.58 -3.06
C ARG A 171 25.89 -20.16 -2.03
N PHE A 172 25.49 -19.53 -0.94
CA PHE A 172 26.44 -19.07 0.10
C PHE A 172 27.06 -20.24 0.89
N SER A 173 26.31 -21.31 1.17
CA SER A 173 26.86 -22.53 1.79
C SER A 173 27.86 -23.22 0.85
N LYS A 174 27.55 -23.30 -0.45
CA LYS A 174 28.47 -23.85 -1.46
C LYS A 174 29.76 -23.04 -1.62
N ILE A 175 29.70 -21.72 -1.44
CA ILE A 175 30.88 -20.83 -1.47
C ILE A 175 31.70 -20.93 -0.17
N ARG A 176 31.07 -21.21 0.97
CA ARG A 176 31.74 -21.24 2.28
C ARG A 176 32.49 -22.54 2.56
N GLY A 177 32.31 -23.58 1.73
CA GLY A 177 33.01 -24.85 1.90
C GLY A 177 32.54 -25.61 3.14
N THR A 178 32.61 -26.93 3.06
CA THR A 178 32.38 -27.91 4.14
C THR A 178 33.17 -27.55 5.39
N GLY A 179 32.52 -26.87 6.34
CA GLY A 179 32.93 -26.78 7.72
C GLY A 179 31.73 -27.18 8.56
N ASP A 180 31.79 -28.39 9.13
CA ASP A 180 30.82 -28.86 10.11
C ASP A 180 30.61 -27.79 11.17
N SER A 181 29.36 -27.40 11.33
CA SER A 181 28.90 -26.66 12.50
C SER A 181 27.45 -27.02 12.68
N ASP A 182 27.24 -28.23 13.20
CA ASP A 182 26.13 -28.53 14.09
C ASP A 182 26.23 -27.56 15.26
N GLY A 183 25.52 -26.46 15.12
CA GLY A 183 25.35 -25.46 16.13
C GLY A 183 23.98 -24.89 15.91
N GLU A 184 23.02 -25.37 16.70
CA GLU A 184 21.77 -24.67 17.01
C GLU A 184 22.12 -23.33 17.66
N GLY A 185 22.62 -22.41 16.84
CA GLY A 185 22.87 -21.05 17.22
C GLY A 185 21.52 -20.37 17.24
N LEU A 186 20.93 -20.25 18.44
CA LEU A 186 20.17 -19.08 18.85
C LEU A 186 20.71 -17.88 18.06
N THR A 187 20.01 -17.47 17.01
CA THR A 187 20.48 -16.41 16.12
C THR A 187 20.52 -15.15 16.95
N SER A 188 21.67 -14.87 17.56
CA SER A 188 21.94 -13.64 18.28
C SER A 188 21.73 -12.52 17.28
N ARG A 189 20.59 -11.84 17.42
CA ARG A 189 20.16 -10.73 16.55
C ARG A 189 21.26 -9.70 16.57
N ARG A 190 22.02 -9.61 15.48
CA ARG A 190 22.94 -8.48 15.29
C ARG A 190 22.11 -7.21 15.35
N PRO A 191 22.39 -6.27 16.27
CA PRO A 191 21.69 -5.00 16.29
C PRO A 191 21.91 -4.33 14.94
N LYS A 192 20.82 -4.01 14.24
CA LYS A 192 20.88 -3.18 13.04
C LYS A 192 21.52 -1.85 13.46
N LYS A 193 22.59 -1.42 12.78
CA LYS A 193 23.28 -0.15 13.06
C LYS A 193 22.91 0.90 12.02
N GLY A 194 22.86 2.17 12.43
CA GLY A 194 22.66 3.32 11.54
C GLY A 194 21.26 3.40 10.92
N ILE A 195 21.19 3.73 9.63
CA ILE A 195 19.95 4.01 8.89
C ILE A 195 18.98 2.82 8.93
N PHE A 196 19.47 1.58 8.84
CA PHE A 196 18.62 0.40 8.93
C PHE A 196 17.96 0.24 10.31
N ALA A 197 18.62 0.69 11.39
CA ALA A 197 18.02 0.72 12.72
C ALA A 197 16.85 1.71 12.77
N PHE A 198 17.06 2.90 12.17
CA PHE A 198 16.03 3.92 12.07
C PHE A 198 14.83 3.49 11.22
N LEU A 199 15.07 2.93 10.02
CA LEU A 199 14.02 2.47 9.12
C LEU A 199 13.21 1.30 9.69
N SER A 200 13.83 0.46 10.53
CA SER A 200 13.14 -0.65 11.19
C SER A 200 12.44 -0.25 12.49
N ARG A 201 12.49 1.03 12.90
CA ARG A 201 11.79 1.51 14.08
C ARG A 201 10.28 1.49 13.82
N THR A 202 9.53 0.87 14.72
CA THR A 202 8.07 0.91 14.71
C THR A 202 7.57 2.16 15.42
N TYR A 203 6.63 2.87 14.80
CA TYR A 203 5.96 4.03 15.36
C TYR A 203 4.45 3.81 15.34
N ASN A 204 3.83 3.96 16.51
CA ASN A 204 2.40 3.74 16.68
C ASN A 204 1.73 5.04 17.15
N ILE A 205 0.85 5.56 16.31
CA ILE A 205 0.10 6.80 16.55
C ILE A 205 -1.34 6.49 17.02
N SER A 206 -1.78 5.23 16.98
CA SER A 206 -3.16 4.83 17.22
C SER A 206 -3.69 5.20 18.61
N GLN A 207 -4.99 5.46 18.66
CA GLN A 207 -5.74 5.67 19.90
C GLN A 207 -5.78 4.36 20.68
N GLY A 208 -5.14 4.32 21.85
CA GLY A 208 -5.00 3.10 22.66
C GLY A 208 -3.69 2.34 22.48
N ARG A 209 -2.76 2.84 21.63
CA ARG A 209 -1.46 2.22 21.34
C ARG A 209 -1.59 0.73 20.97
N ASP A 210 -2.51 0.43 20.07
CA ASP A 210 -2.77 -0.92 19.58
C ASP A 210 -1.50 -1.50 18.91
N PRO A 211 -0.88 -2.56 19.48
CA PRO A 211 0.37 -3.13 18.95
C PRO A 211 0.30 -3.51 17.48
N HIS A 212 -0.89 -3.88 16.99
CA HIS A 212 -1.10 -4.31 15.63
C HIS A 212 -1.14 -3.16 14.62
N LEU A 213 -1.47 -1.94 15.06
CA LEU A 213 -1.40 -0.72 14.23
C LEU A 213 -0.03 -0.04 14.25
N GLY A 214 0.99 -0.68 14.84
CA GLY A 214 2.37 -0.24 14.76
C GLY A 214 2.90 -0.35 13.33
N VAL A 215 3.41 0.76 12.79
CA VAL A 215 3.92 0.82 11.43
C VAL A 215 5.40 1.21 11.43
N GLN A 216 6.20 0.61 10.55
CA GLN A 216 7.63 0.92 10.45
C GLN A 216 7.88 2.26 9.76
N VAL A 217 8.91 2.98 10.23
CA VAL A 217 9.33 4.25 9.64
C VAL A 217 9.76 4.08 8.18
N GLY A 218 10.49 3.02 7.84
CA GLY A 218 10.91 2.79 6.46
C GLY A 218 9.75 2.55 5.50
N PHE A 219 8.73 1.82 5.95
CA PHE A 219 7.50 1.63 5.19
C PHE A 219 6.82 2.97 4.89
N LEU A 220 6.71 3.83 5.91
CA LEU A 220 6.08 5.14 5.78
C LEU A 220 6.87 6.08 4.87
N ILE A 221 8.20 6.13 5.01
CA ILE A 221 9.06 7.01 4.18
C ILE A 221 8.93 6.66 2.70
N VAL A 222 9.06 5.37 2.35
CA VAL A 222 8.97 4.93 0.95
C VAL A 222 7.56 5.18 0.41
N THR A 223 6.52 4.82 1.17
CA THR A 223 5.12 5.06 0.76
C THR A 223 4.84 6.56 0.59
N SER A 224 5.27 7.41 1.52
CA SER A 224 5.14 8.87 1.43
C SER A 224 5.86 9.42 0.20
N PHE A 225 7.07 8.95 -0.09
CA PHE A 225 7.84 9.38 -1.26
C PHE A 225 7.13 9.01 -2.57
N LEU A 226 6.62 7.77 -2.67
CA LEU A 226 5.83 7.33 -3.82
C LEU A 226 4.56 8.20 -3.99
N CYS A 227 3.79 8.43 -2.93
CA CYS A 227 2.59 9.26 -3.01
C CYS A 227 2.91 10.73 -3.34
N ALA A 228 3.95 11.31 -2.75
CA ALA A 228 4.33 12.69 -3.01
C ALA A 228 4.78 12.89 -4.46
N SER A 229 5.59 11.98 -4.99
CA SER A 229 6.01 12.03 -6.40
C SER A 229 4.82 11.85 -7.35
N TYR A 230 3.88 10.95 -7.05
CA TYR A 230 2.61 10.85 -7.78
C TYR A 230 1.84 12.18 -7.80
N CYS A 231 1.67 12.82 -6.64
CA CYS A 231 0.96 14.11 -6.58
C CYS A 231 1.62 15.18 -7.44
N VAL A 232 2.96 15.25 -7.48
CA VAL A 232 3.70 16.21 -8.29
C VAL A 232 3.48 15.98 -9.78
N PHE A 233 3.70 14.75 -10.28
CA PHE A 233 3.50 14.44 -11.70
C PHE A 233 2.02 14.56 -12.11
N ARG A 234 1.11 14.18 -11.22
CA ARG A 234 -0.33 14.29 -11.46
C ARG A 234 -0.78 15.74 -11.55
N LEU A 235 -0.28 16.60 -10.66
CA LEU A 235 -0.57 18.03 -10.70
C LEU A 235 -0.02 18.68 -11.98
N PHE A 236 1.19 18.28 -12.40
CA PHE A 236 1.77 18.76 -13.66
C PHE A 236 0.88 18.39 -14.86
N ILE A 237 0.54 17.11 -15.02
CA ILE A 237 -0.35 16.65 -16.11
C ILE A 237 -1.67 17.42 -16.09
N PHE A 238 -2.26 17.57 -14.90
CA PHE A 238 -3.50 18.32 -14.73
C PHE A 238 -3.35 19.78 -15.19
N VAL A 239 -2.29 20.49 -14.80
CA VAL A 239 -2.08 21.87 -15.22
C VAL A 239 -1.89 21.97 -16.74
N GLU A 240 -1.11 21.06 -17.34
CA GLU A 240 -0.90 21.01 -18.80
C GLU A 240 -2.20 20.71 -19.56
N ASP A 241 -3.04 19.80 -19.07
CA ASP A 241 -4.36 19.52 -19.66
C ASP A 241 -5.20 20.80 -19.73
N PHE A 242 -5.21 21.61 -18.66
CA PHE A 242 -5.93 22.89 -18.63
C PHE A 242 -5.34 23.94 -19.57
N ILE A 243 -4.02 23.97 -19.75
CA ILE A 243 -3.37 24.87 -20.71
C ILE A 243 -3.70 24.42 -22.13
N GLY A 244 -3.69 23.13 -22.41
CA GLY A 244 -4.05 22.54 -23.70
C GLY A 244 -5.48 22.88 -24.13
N LEU A 245 -6.44 22.93 -23.20
CA LEU A 245 -7.82 23.34 -23.48
C LEU A 245 -7.92 24.77 -24.04
N ARG A 246 -6.94 25.66 -23.76
CA ARG A 246 -6.93 27.02 -24.31
C ARG A 246 -6.53 27.08 -25.78
N ALA A 247 -5.84 26.07 -26.30
CA ALA A 247 -5.30 26.04 -27.66
C ALA A 247 -6.17 25.23 -28.64
N LEU A 248 -7.44 24.97 -28.29
CA LEU A 248 -8.34 24.16 -29.11
C LEU A 248 -8.62 24.81 -30.48
N PRO A 249 -8.65 24.01 -31.57
CA PRO A 249 -8.99 24.51 -32.90
C PRO A 249 -10.43 25.02 -32.93
N SER A 250 -10.74 25.96 -33.82
CA SER A 250 -12.08 26.54 -33.95
C SER A 250 -13.18 25.51 -34.22
N SER A 251 -12.84 24.38 -34.86
CA SER A 251 -13.73 23.24 -35.07
C SER A 251 -14.23 22.60 -33.77
N ALA A 252 -13.49 22.69 -32.66
CA ALA A 252 -13.91 22.15 -31.37
C ALA A 252 -15.09 22.93 -30.75
N TYR A 253 -15.34 24.16 -31.22
CA TYR A 253 -16.46 25.00 -30.79
C TYR A 253 -17.68 24.87 -31.72
N GLN A 254 -17.57 24.12 -32.81
CA GLN A 254 -18.70 23.87 -33.68
C GLN A 254 -19.67 22.91 -32.98
N THR A 255 -20.95 23.28 -32.95
CA THR A 255 -22.01 22.43 -32.41
C THR A 255 -22.15 21.20 -33.30
N VAL A 256 -21.99 20.02 -32.70
CA VAL A 256 -22.25 18.75 -33.39
C VAL A 256 -23.75 18.70 -33.72
N GLU A 257 -24.10 18.58 -35.00
CA GLU A 257 -25.47 18.36 -35.43
C GLU A 257 -25.88 16.91 -35.14
N TRP A 258 -26.24 16.64 -33.89
CA TRP A 258 -26.67 15.32 -33.42
C TRP A 258 -27.83 14.71 -34.25
N ALA A 259 -28.61 15.56 -34.93
CA ALA A 259 -29.69 15.15 -35.83
C ALA A 259 -29.22 14.33 -37.04
N GLU A 260 -27.95 14.44 -37.44
CA GLU A 260 -27.37 13.67 -38.55
C GLU A 260 -26.97 12.25 -38.14
N PHE A 261 -26.69 12.04 -36.85
CA PHE A 261 -26.24 10.75 -36.28
C PHE A 261 -27.38 9.89 -35.73
N ILE A 262 -28.56 10.47 -35.53
CA ILE A 262 -29.76 9.72 -35.17
C ILE A 262 -30.43 9.32 -36.49
N PRO A 263 -30.36 8.04 -36.91
CA PRO A 263 -31.13 7.59 -38.05
C PRO A 263 -32.60 7.86 -37.74
N HIS A 264 -33.14 8.75 -38.57
CA HIS A 264 -34.50 9.26 -38.53
C HIS A 264 -35.48 8.07 -38.50
N ILE A 265 -36.38 8.10 -37.51
CA ILE A 265 -37.73 7.52 -37.69
C ILE A 265 -38.49 8.45 -38.63
#